data_AF-A0A2M9P798-F1
#
_entry.id   AF-A0A2M9P798-F1
#
_cell.length_a   1.000
_cell.length_b   1.000
_cell.length_c   1.000
_cell.angle_alpha   90.00
_cell.angle_beta   90.00
_cell.angle_gamma   90.00
#
_symmetry.space_group_name_H-M   'P 1'
#
loop_
_entity.id
_entity.type
_entity.pdbx_description
1 polymer ?
#
loop_
_entity_poly.entity_id
_entity_poly.type
_entity_poly.pdbx_seq_one_letter_code
_entity_poly.pdbx_strand_id
1 'polypeptide(L)' 'MPTECSAKPMGFARVDGRSVVADFEGGAITSNAGGLLLGATDRAIGLVERFAACFTDGRSAERV' A
#
# COMPACT_ATOMS: atom_id res chain seq x y z
N MET A 1 -4.27 -16.01 21.35
CA MET A 1 -3.10 -16.44 20.58
C MET A 1 -2.31 -15.18 20.25
N PRO A 2 -1.08 -14.99 20.75
CA PRO A 2 -0.24 -13.87 20.33
C PRO A 2 0.07 -14.01 18.84
N THR A 3 0.06 -12.91 18.10
CA THR A 3 0.56 -12.90 16.71
C THR A 3 2.08 -12.81 16.74
N GLU A 4 2.76 -13.47 15.81
CA GLU A 4 4.23 -13.43 15.65
C GLU A 4 4.73 -12.10 15.01
N CYS A 5 4.03 -11.00 15.31
CA CYS A 5 4.31 -9.68 14.77
C CYS A 5 5.52 -9.05 15.49
N SER A 6 6.73 -9.53 15.20
CA SER A 6 7.99 -9.02 15.75
C SER A 6 8.80 -8.17 14.76
N ALA A 7 8.20 -7.81 13.62
CA ALA A 7 8.89 -7.08 12.58
C ALA A 7 9.22 -5.65 13.04
N LYS A 8 10.47 -5.23 12.81
CA LYS A 8 10.92 -3.87 13.10
C LYS A 8 10.17 -2.86 12.23
N PRO A 9 9.87 -1.64 12.75
CA PRO A 9 9.24 -0.60 11.96
C PRO A 9 10.02 -0.30 10.67
N MET A 10 9.31 -0.22 9.55
CA MET A 10 9.87 0.08 8.24
C MET A 10 9.54 1.51 7.82
N GLY A 11 10.54 2.29 7.43
CA GLY A 11 10.38 3.67 7.00
C GLY A 11 9.91 3.81 5.55
N PHE A 12 9.00 4.77 5.32
CA PHE A 12 8.53 5.18 3.99
C PHE A 12 8.91 6.64 3.70
N ALA A 13 8.62 7.08 2.48
CA ALA A 13 8.74 8.50 2.10
C ALA A 13 7.94 9.39 3.07
N ARG A 14 8.48 10.56 3.40
CA ARG A 14 7.82 11.54 4.27
C ARG A 14 6.60 12.14 3.55
N VAL A 15 5.56 12.45 4.31
CA VAL A 15 4.36 13.16 3.83
C VAL A 15 4.18 14.41 4.67
N ASP A 16 4.10 15.57 4.02
CA ASP A 16 3.89 16.85 4.71
C ASP A 16 4.87 17.06 5.89
N GLY A 17 6.14 16.74 5.65
CA GLY A 17 7.18 16.85 6.67
C GLY A 17 7.07 15.84 7.82
N ARG A 18 6.15 14.87 7.81
CA ARG A 18 6.01 13.81 8.83
C ARG A 18 6.64 12.50 8.38
N SER A 19 7.21 11.75 9.32
CA SER A 19 7.68 10.38 9.06
C SER A 19 6.50 9.43 8.96
N VAL A 20 6.53 8.56 7.97
CA VAL A 20 5.57 7.46 7.80
C VAL A 20 6.31 6.17 8.03
N VAL A 21 5.76 5.32 8.89
CA VAL A 21 6.31 4.00 9.20
C VAL A 21 5.22 2.94 9.08
N ALA A 22 5.58 1.75 8.61
CA ALA A 22 4.78 0.56 8.87
C ALA A 22 5.30 -0.10 10.14
N ASP A 23 4.42 -0.27 11.12
CA ASP A 23 4.64 -1.10 12.31
C ASP A 23 3.53 -2.15 12.41
N PHE A 24 3.71 -3.10 13.31
CA PHE A 24 2.73 -4.15 13.60
C PHE A 24 2.19 -4.06 15.03
N GLU A 25 2.42 -2.94 15.71
CA GLU A 25 1.96 -2.69 17.08
C GLU A 25 0.50 -2.21 17.11
N GLY A 26 -0.07 -1.83 15.96
CA GLY A 26 -1.48 -1.51 15.83
C GLY A 26 -1.89 -0.23 16.57
N GLY A 27 -0.95 0.70 16.78
CA GLY A 27 -1.16 1.97 17.46
C GLY A 27 -1.98 2.98 16.65
N ALA A 28 -1.61 4.26 16.72
CA ALA A 28 -2.29 5.31 15.94
C ALA A 28 -1.96 5.16 14.44
N ILE A 29 -2.94 4.75 13.64
CA ILE A 29 -2.77 4.52 12.19
C ILE A 29 -3.22 5.76 11.41
N THR A 30 -2.35 6.25 10.52
CA THR A 30 -2.69 7.32 9.58
C THR A 30 -3.66 6.81 8.51
N SER A 31 -4.75 7.53 8.24
CA SER A 31 -5.76 7.10 7.25
C SER A 31 -5.22 7.00 5.82
N ASN A 32 -4.35 7.94 5.40
CA ASN A 32 -3.96 8.07 3.98
C ASN A 32 -2.59 7.46 3.65
N ALA A 33 -1.72 7.21 4.63
CA ALA A 33 -0.35 6.79 4.34
C ALA A 33 -0.25 5.33 3.86
N GLY A 34 -1.33 4.53 3.98
CA GLY A 34 -1.42 3.21 3.34
C GLY A 34 -1.19 3.27 1.83
N GLY A 35 -1.49 4.39 1.16
CA GLY A 35 -1.16 4.61 -0.24
C GLY A 35 0.35 4.60 -0.52
N LEU A 36 1.20 5.00 0.43
CA LEU A 36 2.65 4.90 0.27
C LEU A 36 3.15 3.46 0.30
N LEU A 37 2.57 2.63 1.17
CA LEU A 37 2.82 1.20 1.19
C LEU A 37 2.41 0.58 -0.14
N LEU A 38 1.17 0.82 -0.58
CA LEU A 38 0.66 0.31 -1.86
C LEU A 38 1.53 0.77 -3.03
N GLY A 39 1.95 2.04 -3.08
CA GLY A 39 2.82 2.54 -4.14
C GLY A 39 4.24 1.95 -4.11
N ALA A 40 4.79 1.66 -2.92
CA ALA A 40 6.08 0.97 -2.80
C ALA A 40 5.97 -0.49 -3.23
N THR A 41 4.91 -1.19 -2.81
CA THR A 41 4.61 -2.56 -3.23
C THR A 41 4.38 -2.63 -4.73
N ASP A 42 3.59 -1.71 -5.29
CA ASP A 42 3.34 -1.65 -6.72
C ASP A 42 4.63 -1.50 -7.53
N ARG A 43 5.51 -0.57 -7.16
CA ARG A 43 6.83 -0.44 -7.82
C ARG A 43 7.71 -1.68 -7.69
N ALA A 44 7.59 -2.43 -6.61
CA ALA A 44 8.41 -3.61 -6.37
C ALA A 44 7.94 -4.84 -7.17
N ILE A 45 6.62 -5.00 -7.38
CA ILE A 45 6.06 -6.24 -7.94
C ILE A 45 5.04 -6.05 -9.08
N GLY A 46 4.76 -4.82 -9.49
CA GLY A 46 3.70 -4.50 -10.45
C GLY A 46 2.31 -4.87 -9.91
N LEU A 47 2.05 -4.61 -8.62
CA LEU A 47 0.86 -5.08 -7.91
C LEU A 47 -0.44 -4.70 -8.64
N VAL A 48 -0.59 -3.43 -9.01
CA VAL A 48 -1.81 -2.89 -9.61
C VAL A 48 -2.00 -3.42 -11.02
N GLU A 49 -0.94 -3.50 -11.83
CA GLU A 49 -0.99 -4.08 -13.17
C GLU A 49 -1.43 -5.55 -13.12
N ARG A 50 -0.79 -6.35 -12.26
CA ARG A 50 -1.12 -7.77 -12.10
C ARG A 50 -2.54 -7.98 -11.58
N PHE A 51 -2.96 -7.14 -10.65
CA PHE A 51 -4.33 -7.16 -10.14
C PHE A 51 -5.35 -6.80 -11.22
N ALA A 52 -5.07 -5.76 -12.01
CA ALA A 52 -5.93 -5.34 -13.11
C ALA A 52 -6.06 -6.43 -14.20
N ALA A 53 -4.98 -7.14 -14.51
CA ALA A 53 -4.98 -8.24 -15.46
C ALA A 53 -5.89 -9.43 -15.07
N CYS A 54 -6.31 -9.53 -13.80
CA CYS A 54 -7.31 -10.51 -13.37
C CYS A 54 -8.73 -10.19 -13.85
N PHE A 55 -8.98 -8.98 -14.35
CA PHE A 55 -10.30 -8.54 -14.80
C PHE A 55 -10.32 -8.36 -16.31
N THR A 56 -11.48 -8.64 -16.92
CA THR A 56 -11.77 -8.22 -18.29
C THR A 56 -12.40 -6.84 -18.26
N ASP A 57 -11.81 -5.87 -18.94
CA ASP A 57 -12.39 -4.53 -19.06
C ASP A 57 -13.57 -4.57 -20.04
N GLY A 58 -14.79 -4.47 -19.50
CA GLY A 58 -16.03 -4.44 -20.28
C GLY A 58 -16.50 -3.03 -20.64
N ARG A 59 -15.74 -1.98 -20.28
CA ARG A 59 -16.10 -0.61 -20.63
C ARG A 59 -15.91 -0.41 -22.14
N SER A 60 -16.80 0.36 -22.78
CA SER A 60 -16.59 0.69 -24.19
C SER A 60 -15.62 1.86 -24.30
N ALA A 61 -14.59 1.67 -25.13
CA ALA A 61 -13.43 2.56 -25.18
C ALA A 61 -13.79 3.98 -25.60
N GLU A 62 -14.86 4.14 -26.38
CA GLU A 62 -15.39 5.42 -26.83
C GLU A 62 -16.10 6.25 -25.75
N ARG A 63 -16.20 5.74 -24.51
CA ARG A 63 -16.90 6.39 -23.38
C ARG A 63 -15.99 6.72 -22.18
N VAL A 64 -14.67 6.58 -22.34
CA VAL A 64 -13.66 6.83 -21.30
C VAL A 64 -12.90 8.13 -21.56
#